data_AF-A0A0A0IAN3-F1
#
_entry.id   AF-A0A0A0IAN3-F1
#
_cell.length_a   1.000
_cell.length_b   1.000
_cell.length_c   1.000
_cell.angle_alpha   90.00
_cell.angle_beta   90.00
_cell.angle_gamma   90.00
#
_symmetry.space_group_name_H-M   'P 1'
#
loop_
_entity.id
_entity.type
_entity.pdbx_description
1 polymer ?
#
loop_
_entity_poly.entity_id
_entity_poly.type
_entity_poly.pdbx_seq_one_letter_code
_entity_poly.pdbx_strand_id
1 'polypeptide(L)'
;MSEMRELTCIGCPMGCLLEVTIEDGKVVDVKGNNCLRGKTYAEKECTNPTRIVTSSVKVEGGEIDAVSVKTEADIPKDKIFKCVEELRGVTIPAPIKVGDVVAKDIAGTGVNIIATKSVAKAN
;
A
#
# COMPACT_ATOMS: atom_id res chain seq x y z
N MET A 1 4.61 -25.92 -15.50
CA MET A 1 4.52 -26.62 -14.19
C MET A 1 3.38 -25.99 -13.42
N SER A 2 2.46 -26.76 -12.86
CA SER A 2 1.35 -26.23 -12.07
C SER A 2 1.75 -26.12 -10.59
N GLU A 3 1.48 -24.96 -9.99
CA GLU A 3 1.66 -24.68 -8.56
C GLU A 3 0.28 -24.44 -7.94
N MET A 4 0.00 -25.05 -6.79
CA MET A 4 -1.17 -24.73 -5.99
C MET A 4 -0.76 -23.90 -4.77
N ARG A 5 -1.54 -22.86 -4.49
CA ARG A 5 -1.32 -21.96 -3.38
C ARG A 5 -2.58 -21.77 -2.56
N GLU A 6 -2.46 -21.90 -1.26
CA GLU A 6 -3.53 -21.62 -0.31
C GLU A 6 -3.35 -20.24 0.32
N LEU A 7 -4.42 -19.46 0.39
CA LEU A 7 -4.40 -18.15 1.05
C LEU A 7 -5.77 -17.73 1.59
N THR A 8 -5.77 -16.95 2.66
CA THR A 8 -6.99 -16.39 3.24
C THR A 8 -7.34 -15.06 2.56
N CYS A 9 -8.57 -14.94 2.09
CA CYS A 9 -9.10 -13.67 1.59
C CYS A 9 -9.20 -12.64 2.72
N ILE A 10 -8.45 -11.53 2.63
CA ILE A 10 -8.48 -10.44 3.63
C ILE A 10 -9.43 -9.29 3.27
N GLY A 11 -10.20 -9.44 2.18
CA GLY A 11 -11.06 -8.38 1.67
C GLY A 11 -12.34 -8.12 2.49
N CYS A 12 -12.71 -9.02 3.40
CA CYS A 12 -13.87 -8.88 4.27
C CYS A 12 -13.71 -9.77 5.53
N PRO A 13 -14.50 -9.55 6.61
CA PRO A 13 -14.35 -10.28 7.87
C PRO A 13 -14.68 -11.78 7.78
N MET A 14 -15.27 -12.25 6.68
CA MET A 14 -15.57 -13.68 6.49
C MET A 14 -14.32 -14.54 6.30
N GLY A 15 -13.22 -13.97 5.80
CA GLY A 15 -11.93 -14.67 5.72
C GLY A 15 -11.97 -15.98 4.91
N CYS A 16 -12.57 -16.00 3.72
CA CYS A 16 -12.69 -17.22 2.92
C CYS A 16 -11.32 -17.85 2.66
N LEU A 17 -11.21 -19.17 2.84
CA LEU A 17 -10.02 -19.94 2.53
C LEU A 17 -10.00 -20.22 1.03
N LEU A 18 -8.97 -19.76 0.34
CA LEU A 18 -8.88 -19.82 -1.12
C LEU A 18 -7.78 -20.78 -1.55
N GLU A 19 -8.08 -21.59 -2.55
CA GLU A 19 -7.13 -22.43 -3.27
C GLU A 19 -6.93 -21.86 -4.67
N VAL A 20 -5.69 -21.51 -5.02
CA VAL A 20 -5.34 -20.89 -6.29
C VAL A 20 -4.43 -21.83 -7.07
N THR A 21 -4.80 -22.16 -8.30
CA THR A 21 -3.95 -22.93 -9.21
C THR A 21 -3.27 -21.96 -10.17
N ILE A 22 -1.94 -22.05 -10.25
CA ILE A 22 -1.07 -21.20 -11.05
C ILE A 22 -0.35 -22.10 -12.07
N GLU A 23 -0.48 -21.79 -13.36
CA GLU A 23 0.26 -22.45 -14.44
C GLU A 23 1.05 -21.41 -15.21
N ASP A 24 2.36 -21.64 -15.36
CA ASP A 24 3.29 -20.78 -16.09
C ASP A 24 3.20 -19.29 -15.68
N GLY A 25 3.05 -19.06 -14.37
CA GLY A 25 2.95 -17.73 -13.75
C GLY A 25 1.59 -17.05 -13.89
N LYS A 26 0.57 -17.73 -14.43
CA LYS A 26 -0.80 -17.21 -14.57
C LYS A 26 -1.75 -18.02 -13.70
N VAL A 27 -2.69 -17.31 -13.06
CA VAL A 27 -3.76 -17.95 -12.30
C VAL A 27 -4.77 -18.54 -13.27
N VAL A 28 -4.95 -19.85 -13.23
CA VAL A 28 -5.89 -20.58 -14.10
C VAL A 28 -7.20 -20.89 -13.37
N ASP A 29 -7.16 -21.06 -12.05
CA ASP A 29 -8.34 -21.38 -11.26
C ASP A 29 -8.23 -20.83 -9.84
N VAL A 30 -9.39 -20.45 -9.27
CA VAL A 30 -9.54 -20.02 -7.88
C VAL A 30 -10.79 -20.68 -7.31
N LYS A 31 -10.62 -21.42 -6.21
CA LYS A 31 -11.69 -22.09 -5.46
C LYS A 31 -11.80 -21.54 -4.05
N GLY A 32 -12.95 -21.76 -3.43
CA GLY A 32 -13.23 -21.35 -2.04
C GLY A 32 -13.72 -19.90 -1.88
N ASN A 33 -13.83 -19.12 -2.97
CA ASN A 33 -14.35 -17.76 -2.91
C ASN A 33 -15.89 -17.74 -2.89
N ASN A 34 -16.46 -17.08 -1.87
CA ASN A 34 -17.91 -16.84 -1.80
C ASN A 34 -18.38 -15.61 -2.59
N CYS A 35 -17.45 -14.88 -3.22
CA CYS A 35 -17.77 -13.67 -3.99
C CYS A 35 -16.71 -13.39 -5.05
N LEU A 36 -17.03 -12.50 -5.99
CA LEU A 36 -16.11 -12.08 -7.05
C LEU A 36 -14.87 -11.36 -6.50
N ARG A 37 -15.04 -10.57 -5.42
CA ARG A 37 -13.92 -9.85 -4.78
C ARG A 37 -12.84 -10.80 -4.27
N GLY A 38 -13.23 -11.96 -3.74
CA GLY A 38 -12.30 -12.98 -3.27
C GLY A 38 -11.46 -13.57 -4.41
N LYS A 39 -12.09 -13.82 -5.56
CA LYS A 39 -11.38 -14.28 -6.77
C LYS A 39 -10.37 -13.24 -7.26
N THR A 40 -10.81 -11.98 -7.43
CA THR A 40 -9.92 -10.89 -7.86
C THR A 40 -8.77 -10.66 -6.88
N TYR A 41 -9.03 -10.77 -5.58
CA TYR A 41 -7.99 -10.67 -4.55
C TYR A 41 -6.96 -11.80 -4.69
N ALA A 42 -7.38 -13.06 -4.79
CA ALA A 42 -6.48 -14.20 -4.97
C ALA A 42 -5.62 -14.07 -6.24
N GLU A 43 -6.24 -13.69 -7.35
CA GLU A 43 -5.53 -13.47 -8.61
C GLU A 43 -4.43 -12.41 -8.46
N LYS A 44 -4.76 -11.26 -7.87
CA LYS A 44 -3.82 -10.16 -7.65
C LYS A 44 -2.74 -10.54 -6.64
N GLU A 45 -3.09 -11.19 -5.54
CA GLU A 45 -2.15 -11.56 -4.48
C GLU A 45 -1.11 -12.57 -4.94
N CYS A 46 -1.48 -13.48 -5.86
CA CYS A 46 -0.58 -14.48 -6.42
C CYS A 46 0.31 -13.95 -7.55
N THR A 47 -0.12 -12.92 -8.27
CA THR A 47 0.60 -12.42 -9.46
C THR A 47 1.36 -11.12 -9.22
N ASN A 48 0.73 -10.13 -8.60
CA ASN A 48 1.31 -8.84 -8.29
C ASN A 48 0.65 -8.23 -7.04
N PRO A 49 1.03 -8.69 -5.83
CA PRO A 49 0.46 -8.18 -4.60
C PRO A 49 0.81 -6.70 -4.44
N THR A 50 -0.19 -5.85 -4.23
CA THR A 50 -0.01 -4.41 -4.00
C THR A 50 -0.58 -3.99 -2.66
N ARG A 51 -0.05 -2.92 -2.07
CA ARG A 51 -0.53 -2.37 -0.80
C ARG A 51 -0.42 -0.84 -0.79
N ILE A 52 -1.25 -0.20 0.03
CA ILE A 52 -1.02 1.17 0.50
C ILE A 52 0.09 1.13 1.55
N VAL A 53 1.16 1.88 1.33
CA VAL A 53 2.21 2.04 2.34
C VAL A 53 1.87 3.24 3.20
N THR A 54 1.81 3.05 4.51
CA THR A 54 1.67 4.11 5.51
C THR A 54 3.00 4.31 6.23
N SER A 55 3.33 5.57 6.52
CA SER A 55 4.54 5.95 7.26
C SER A 55 4.31 7.28 7.97
N SER A 56 5.36 7.84 8.57
CA SER A 56 5.39 9.20 9.08
C SER A 56 6.64 9.93 8.57
N VAL A 57 6.52 11.25 8.41
CA VAL A 57 7.64 12.13 8.08
C VAL A 57 7.73 13.25 9.10
N LYS A 58 8.93 13.81 9.26
CA LYS A 58 9.17 14.90 10.20
C LYS A 58 8.52 16.18 9.68
N VAL A 59 7.95 16.97 10.60
CA VAL A 59 7.42 18.30 10.30
C VAL A 59 8.28 19.35 11.01
N GLU A 60 8.73 20.37 10.28
CA GLU A 60 9.48 21.50 10.82
C GLU A 60 8.56 22.69 11.11
N GLY A 61 8.70 23.26 12.32
CA GLY A 61 7.91 24.41 12.76
C GLY A 61 6.42 24.11 12.91
N GLY A 62 6.05 22.83 13.05
CA GLY A 62 4.68 22.40 13.28
C GLY A 62 4.33 22.36 14.76
N GLU A 63 3.03 22.43 15.07
CA GLU A 63 2.50 22.15 16.41
C GLU A 63 2.79 20.69 16.87
N ILE A 64 3.08 19.80 15.92
CA ILE A 64 3.51 18.42 16.11
C ILE A 64 4.71 18.16 15.18
N ASP A 65 5.75 17.49 15.67
CA ASP A 65 7.01 17.27 14.94
C ASP A 65 6.95 16.18 13.85
N ALA A 66 5.78 15.59 13.60
CA ALA A 66 5.60 14.56 12.60
C ALA A 66 4.16 14.52 12.05
N VAL A 67 4.01 14.12 10.79
CA VAL A 67 2.72 13.91 10.14
C VAL A 67 2.66 12.50 9.56
N SER A 68 1.49 11.86 9.70
CA SER A 68 1.21 10.57 9.08
C SER A 68 1.00 10.76 7.58
N VAL A 69 1.61 9.87 6.80
CA VAL A 69 1.54 9.86 5.35
C VAL A 69 1.16 8.50 4.82
N LYS A 70 0.65 8.46 3.59
CA LYS A 70 0.42 7.21 2.86
C LYS A 70 0.74 7.37 1.38
N THR A 71 0.94 6.25 0.67
CA THR A 71 0.86 6.26 -0.79
C THR A 71 -0.53 6.65 -1.24
N GLU A 72 -0.62 7.50 -2.26
CA GLU A 72 -1.89 7.96 -2.85
C GLU A 72 -2.71 6.78 -3.40
N ALA A 73 -2.02 5.78 -3.93
CA ALA A 73 -2.58 4.54 -4.47
C ALA A 73 -1.74 3.31 -4.06
N ASP A 74 -2.24 2.14 -4.41
CA ASP A 74 -1.58 0.86 -4.21
C ASP A 74 -0.23 0.81 -4.95
N ILE A 75 0.84 0.39 -4.26
CA ILE A 75 2.13 0.10 -4.89
C ILE A 75 2.48 -1.41 -4.80
N PRO A 76 3.27 -1.96 -5.73
CA PRO A 76 3.75 -3.33 -5.65
C PRO A 76 4.50 -3.65 -4.35
N LYS A 77 4.30 -4.86 -3.80
CA LYS A 77 4.85 -5.29 -2.51
C LYS A 77 6.38 -5.26 -2.47
N ASP A 78 7.03 -5.57 -3.58
CA ASP A 78 8.48 -5.51 -3.76
C ASP A 78 9.04 -4.07 -3.70
N LYS A 79 8.21 -3.05 -3.91
CA LYS A 79 8.58 -1.63 -3.81
C LYS A 79 8.43 -1.03 -2.43
N ILE A 80 7.83 -1.75 -1.47
CA ILE A 80 7.57 -1.22 -0.12
C ILE A 80 8.85 -0.77 0.58
N PHE A 81 9.91 -1.58 0.55
CA PHE A 81 11.17 -1.23 1.22
C PHE A 81 11.83 -0.01 0.60
N LYS A 82 11.86 0.08 -0.74
CA LYS A 82 12.37 1.25 -1.45
C LYS A 82 11.56 2.51 -1.12
N CYS A 83 10.24 2.40 -1.01
CA CYS A 83 9.37 3.50 -0.58
C CYS A 83 9.74 4.00 0.83
N VAL A 84 10.00 3.09 1.77
CA VAL A 84 10.40 3.47 3.14
C VAL A 84 11.80 4.10 3.16
N GLU A 85 12.73 3.58 2.36
CA GLU A 85 14.07 4.13 2.23
C GLU A 85 14.05 5.55 1.65
N GLU A 86 13.26 5.81 0.61
CA GLU A 86 13.13 7.15 0.01
C GLU A 86 12.45 8.16 0.95
N LEU A 87 11.56 7.70 1.83
CA LEU A 87 10.97 8.54 2.88
C LEU A 87 11.92 8.85 4.03
N ARG A 88 13.02 8.10 4.16
CA ARG A 88 13.95 8.26 5.28
C ARG A 88 14.64 9.62 5.19
N GLY A 89 14.48 10.44 6.23
CA GLY A 89 15.07 11.77 6.31
C GLY A 89 14.25 12.87 5.63
N VAL A 90 13.13 12.53 4.99
CA VAL A 90 12.19 13.53 4.45
C VAL A 90 11.64 14.36 5.61
N THR A 91 11.76 15.67 5.47
CA THR A 91 11.27 16.66 6.42
C THR A 91 10.52 17.73 5.65
N ILE A 92 9.34 18.11 6.13
CA ILE A 92 8.46 19.08 5.48
C ILE A 92 8.11 20.24 6.42
N PRO A 93 8.02 21.48 5.94
CA PRO A 93 7.65 22.61 6.77
C PRO A 93 6.13 22.65 7.03
N ALA A 94 5.73 23.12 8.21
CA ALA A 94 4.33 23.46 8.49
C ALA A 94 3.93 24.79 7.80
N PRO A 95 2.64 24.98 7.44
CA PRO A 95 1.53 24.06 7.64
C PRO A 95 1.45 22.99 6.54
N ILE A 96 0.96 21.81 6.91
CA ILE A 96 0.60 20.71 6.00
C ILE A 96 -0.89 20.40 6.17
N LYS A 97 -1.59 20.11 5.08
CA LYS A 97 -3.00 19.71 5.08
C LYS A 97 -3.17 18.28 4.62
N VAL A 98 -4.29 17.67 4.99
CA VAL A 98 -4.69 16.36 4.45
C VAL A 98 -4.74 16.42 2.92
N GLY A 99 -4.09 15.46 2.26
CA GLY A 99 -4.01 15.36 0.81
C GLY A 99 -2.81 16.07 0.19
N ASP A 100 -2.05 16.86 0.94
CA ASP A 100 -0.84 17.50 0.42
C ASP A 100 0.20 16.45 0.04
N VAL A 101 0.84 16.65 -1.12
CA VAL A 101 1.89 15.77 -1.64
C VAL A 101 3.20 16.07 -0.92
N VAL A 102 3.72 15.07 -0.21
CA VAL A 102 4.97 15.10 0.55
C VAL A 102 6.15 14.68 -0.32
N ALA A 103 5.97 13.66 -1.16
CA ALA A 103 6.96 13.18 -2.12
C ALA A 103 6.27 12.73 -3.40
N LYS A 104 6.89 12.97 -4.55
CA LYS A 104 6.36 12.58 -5.86
C LYS A 104 7.04 11.32 -6.38
N ASP A 105 6.30 10.50 -7.12
CA ASP A 105 6.81 9.30 -7.81
C ASP A 105 7.66 8.39 -6.90
N ILE A 106 7.09 7.97 -5.78
CA ILE A 106 7.81 7.19 -4.77
C ILE A 106 8.20 5.81 -5.34
N ALA A 107 9.44 5.40 -5.10
CA ALA A 107 10.03 4.16 -5.58
C ALA A 107 10.03 4.00 -7.12
N GLY A 108 9.72 5.05 -7.89
CA GLY A 108 9.55 5.01 -9.35
C GLY A 108 8.26 4.30 -9.79
N THR A 109 7.19 4.45 -9.02
CA THR A 109 5.90 3.75 -9.23
C THR A 109 4.85 4.62 -9.94
N GLY A 110 5.11 5.91 -10.12
CA GLY A 110 4.14 6.93 -10.55
C GLY A 110 3.17 7.36 -9.46
N VAL A 111 3.33 6.87 -8.23
CA VAL A 111 2.42 7.14 -7.10
C VAL A 111 3.06 8.14 -6.14
N ASN A 112 2.29 9.11 -5.66
CA ASN A 112 2.76 10.11 -4.70
C ASN A 112 2.62 9.62 -3.25
N ILE A 113 3.35 10.25 -2.33
CA ILE A 113 3.09 10.18 -0.90
C ILE A 113 2.29 11.41 -0.49
N ILE A 114 1.17 11.20 0.19
CA ILE A 114 0.25 12.25 0.64
C ILE A 114 0.10 12.25 2.17
N ALA A 115 -0.10 13.43 2.74
CA ALA A 115 -0.41 13.59 4.15
C ALA A 115 -1.84 13.11 4.48
N THR A 116 -1.99 12.40 5.59
CA THR A 116 -3.31 11.92 6.09
C THR A 116 -3.84 12.72 7.26
N LYS A 117 -3.04 13.67 7.78
CA LYS A 117 -3.41 14.58 8.86
C LYS A 117 -2.89 15.99 8.56
N SER A 118 -3.59 17.01 9.03
CA SER A 118 -3.09 18.39 9.00
C SER A 118 -2.22 18.68 10.23
N VAL A 119 -1.18 19.50 10.05
CA VAL A 119 -0.35 20.04 11.15
C VAL A 119 -0.23 21.54 10.92
N ALA A 120 -0.71 22.34 11.87
CA ALA A 120 -0.57 23.78 11.86
C ALA A 120 0.86 24.22 12.23
N LYS A 121 1.20 25.48 11.97
CA LYS A 121 2.46 26.05 12.47
C LYS A 121 2.43 26.14 13.99
N ALA A 122 3.57 25.92 14.63
CA ALA A 122 3.75 26.24 16.04
C ALA A 122 3.56 27.76 16.25
N ASN A 123 2.89 28.12 17.35
CA ASN A 123 2.68 29.51 17.77
C ASN A 123 3.93 30.10 18.42
#